data_AF-A0A1U8KWS5-F1
#
_entry.id   AF-A0A1U8KWS5-F1
#
_cell.length_a   1.000
_cell.length_b   1.000
_cell.length_c   1.000
_cell.angle_alpha   90.00
_cell.angle_beta   90.00
_cell.angle_gamma   90.00
#
_symmetry.space_group_name_H-M   'P 1'
#
loop_
_entity.id
_entity.type
_entity.pdbx_description
1 polymer ?
#
loop_
_entity_poly.entity_id
_entity_poly.type
_entity_poly.pdbx_seq_one_letter_code
_entity_poly.pdbx_strand_id
1 'polypeptide(L)'
;MAASPLNVQPSFHARSNSLPSRQHPITSQIDENLNRLRASQSASTSSSSTGHELTCLQDLYDYVDMLLQFPLTQQALAQDQQRKSVEQVLDASLVLLDVCGTAKDALLQIKECTKELQSVLRRRRGEVEGFGDEVRKYLTSKKEVRKAISKAFKDLKDMDNKLMSKDGETGAVISTLKQVVAATMGVLLLVQEAATDYFQSCL
;
A
#
# COMPACT_ATOMS: atom_id res chain seq x y z
N MET A 1 -62.09 58.10 16.90
CA MET A 1 -61.51 56.88 16.32
C MET A 1 -59.99 57.04 16.33
N ALA A 2 -59.31 56.52 17.36
CA ALA A 2 -57.86 56.59 17.48
C ALA A 2 -57.28 55.21 17.14
N ALA A 3 -56.33 55.16 16.21
CA ALA A 3 -55.70 53.93 15.73
C ALA A 3 -54.63 53.46 16.71
N SER A 4 -54.71 52.20 17.13
CA SER A 4 -53.69 51.55 17.97
C SER A 4 -52.46 51.16 17.14
N PRO A 5 -51.23 51.31 17.65
CA PRO A 5 -50.04 50.85 16.96
C PRO A 5 -49.88 49.33 17.09
N LEU A 6 -49.58 48.67 15.96
CA LEU A 6 -49.27 47.24 15.89
C LEU A 6 -47.87 46.99 16.48
N ASN A 7 -47.82 46.23 17.57
CA ASN A 7 -46.60 45.71 18.18
C ASN A 7 -46.03 44.59 17.29
N VAL A 8 -44.98 44.88 16.51
CA VAL A 8 -44.26 43.87 15.73
C VAL A 8 -43.12 43.34 16.59
N GLN A 9 -43.33 42.18 17.22
CA GLN A 9 -42.24 41.42 17.83
C GLN A 9 -41.30 40.87 16.75
N PRO A 10 -39.99 41.16 16.79
CA PRO A 10 -39.04 40.47 15.92
C PRO A 10 -38.89 39.02 16.41
N SER A 11 -39.28 38.06 15.57
CA SER A 11 -39.01 36.65 15.83
C SER A 11 -37.51 36.39 15.64
N PHE A 12 -36.77 36.30 16.74
CA PHE A 12 -35.40 35.82 16.70
C PHE A 12 -35.43 34.31 16.44
N HIS A 13 -35.28 33.93 15.18
CA HIS A 13 -35.05 32.54 14.81
C HIS A 13 -33.58 32.22 15.13
N ALA A 14 -33.36 31.53 16.27
CA ALA A 14 -32.06 30.98 16.61
C ALA A 14 -31.66 29.98 15.51
N ARG A 15 -30.81 30.41 14.59
CA ARG A 15 -30.21 29.53 13.58
C ARG A 15 -29.13 28.72 14.27
N SER A 16 -29.38 27.42 14.43
CA SER A 16 -28.40 26.46 14.92
C SER A 16 -27.20 26.48 13.97
N ASN A 17 -26.04 26.91 14.46
CA ASN A 17 -24.79 26.78 13.73
C ASN A 17 -24.37 25.31 13.81
N SER A 18 -24.67 24.52 12.77
CA SER A 18 -24.12 23.17 12.66
C SER A 18 -22.62 23.29 12.43
N LEU A 19 -21.83 23.02 13.48
CA LEU A 19 -20.40 22.80 13.32
C LEU A 19 -20.19 21.61 12.38
N PRO A 20 -19.19 21.64 11.49
CA PRO A 20 -18.89 20.50 10.63
C PRO A 20 -18.70 19.26 11.50
N SER A 21 -19.37 18.16 11.14
CA SER A 21 -19.26 16.88 11.87
C SER A 21 -17.79 16.54 12.05
N ARG A 22 -17.36 16.40 13.32
CA ARG A 22 -16.00 16.00 13.65
C ARG A 22 -15.74 14.65 12.97
N GLN A 23 -14.72 14.59 12.12
CA GLN A 23 -14.29 13.32 11.54
C GLN A 23 -13.98 12.34 12.68
N HIS A 24 -14.36 11.08 12.48
CA HIS A 24 -14.14 10.05 13.50
C HIS A 24 -12.63 9.94 13.79
N PRO A 25 -12.19 9.82 15.06
CA PRO A 25 -10.77 9.79 15.39
C PRO A 25 -9.96 8.78 14.56
N ILE A 26 -10.55 7.61 14.29
CA ILE A 26 -9.91 6.54 13.48
C ILE A 26 -9.77 6.94 12.00
N THR A 27 -10.78 7.58 11.39
CA THR A 27 -10.66 8.00 9.99
C THR A 27 -9.60 9.07 9.81
N SER A 28 -9.43 9.95 10.81
CA SER A 28 -8.34 10.94 10.83
C SER A 28 -6.97 10.28 10.89
N GLN A 29 -6.81 9.22 11.71
CA GLN A 29 -5.53 8.49 11.81
C GLN A 29 -5.16 7.77 10.51
N ILE A 30 -6.16 7.20 9.83
CA ILE A 30 -5.96 6.56 8.52
C ILE A 30 -5.50 7.60 7.50
N ASP A 31 -6.20 8.73 7.38
CA ASP A 31 -5.85 9.78 6.43
C ASP A 31 -4.45 10.37 6.71
N GLU A 32 -4.10 10.55 7.98
CA GLU A 32 -2.77 11.02 8.37
C GLU A 32 -1.66 10.02 7.97
N ASN A 33 -1.85 8.72 8.22
CA ASN A 33 -0.90 7.69 7.80
C ASN A 33 -0.78 7.60 6.26
N LEU A 34 -1.89 7.67 5.54
CA LEU A 34 -1.88 7.69 4.07
C LEU A 34 -1.11 8.91 3.53
N ASN A 35 -1.31 10.09 4.14
CA ASN A 35 -0.59 11.30 3.75
C ASN A 35 0.91 11.20 4.06
N ARG A 36 1.29 10.64 5.21
CA ARG A 36 2.70 10.37 5.57
C ARG A 36 3.35 9.44 4.56
N LEU A 37 2.71 8.31 4.23
CA LEU A 37 3.22 7.36 3.23
C LEU A 37 3.38 8.00 1.85
N ARG A 38 2.42 8.81 1.41
CA ARG A 38 2.49 9.54 0.13
C ARG A 38 3.62 10.56 0.12
N ALA A 39 3.83 11.28 1.22
CA ALA A 39 4.91 12.25 1.35
C ALA A 39 6.28 11.57 1.28
N SER A 40 6.46 10.46 2.00
CA SER A 40 7.70 9.66 1.95
C SER A 40 7.98 9.15 0.54
N GLN A 41 6.98 8.60 -0.15
CA GLN A 41 7.13 8.14 -1.53
C GLN A 41 7.54 9.26 -2.52
N SER A 42 7.11 10.49 -2.27
CA SER A 42 7.43 11.64 -3.14
C SER A 42 8.82 12.23 -2.84
N ALA A 43 9.33 12.06 -1.62
CA ALA A 43 10.61 12.61 -1.17
C ALA A 43 11.80 11.64 -1.36
N SER A 44 11.53 10.35 -1.50
CA SER A 44 12.56 9.31 -1.52
C SER A 44 13.37 9.29 -2.82
N THR A 45 14.64 9.70 -2.72
CA THR A 45 15.71 9.48 -3.71
C THR A 45 16.80 8.54 -3.18
N SER A 46 16.61 7.90 -2.01
CA SER A 46 17.63 7.08 -1.35
C SER A 46 17.02 5.96 -0.49
N SER A 47 17.67 4.80 -0.48
CA SER A 47 17.19 3.50 0.00
C SER A 47 17.13 3.33 1.54
N SER A 48 17.38 4.37 2.34
CA SER A 48 17.53 4.27 3.81
C SER A 48 16.24 4.44 4.64
N SER A 49 15.06 4.47 4.00
CA SER A 49 13.77 4.86 4.61
C SER A 49 12.74 3.72 4.76
N THR A 50 13.00 2.55 4.17
CA THR A 50 11.99 1.47 4.03
C THR A 50 11.47 0.88 5.34
N GLY A 51 12.27 0.87 6.40
CA GLY A 51 11.83 0.39 7.72
C GLY A 51 10.70 1.23 8.32
N HIS A 52 10.81 2.57 8.24
CA HIS A 52 9.79 3.48 8.77
C HIS A 52 8.48 3.39 7.95
N GLU A 53 8.59 3.25 6.63
CA GLU A 53 7.43 3.07 5.74
C GLU A 53 6.66 1.77 6.07
N LEU A 54 7.37 0.68 6.36
CA LEU A 54 6.74 -0.58 6.79
C LEU A 54 6.07 -0.46 8.16
N THR A 55 6.67 0.25 9.11
CA THR A 55 6.03 0.54 10.40
C THR A 55 4.77 1.39 10.22
N CYS A 56 4.82 2.45 9.40
CA CYS A 56 3.63 3.26 9.08
C CYS A 56 2.54 2.41 8.42
N LEU A 57 2.92 1.47 7.57
CA LEU A 57 1.99 0.56 6.92
C LEU A 57 1.33 -0.38 7.94
N GLN A 58 2.09 -0.91 8.90
CA GLN A 58 1.56 -1.71 10.00
C GLN A 58 0.52 -0.92 10.80
N ASP A 59 0.87 0.30 11.24
CA ASP A 59 -0.06 1.17 11.97
C ASP A 59 -1.33 1.43 11.16
N LEU A 60 -1.19 1.70 9.86
CA LEU A 60 -2.33 1.91 8.96
C LEU A 60 -3.27 0.70 8.93
N TYR A 61 -2.74 -0.53 8.84
CA TYR A 61 -3.55 -1.75 8.86
C TYR A 61 -4.24 -1.98 10.20
N ASP A 62 -3.61 -1.63 11.32
CA ASP A 62 -4.25 -1.69 12.65
C ASP A 62 -5.45 -0.73 12.73
N TYR A 63 -5.32 0.50 12.19
CA TYR A 63 -6.44 1.44 12.11
C TYR A 63 -7.56 0.97 11.16
N VAL A 64 -7.20 0.37 10.03
CA VAL A 64 -8.18 -0.20 9.09
C VAL A 64 -8.93 -1.37 9.72
N ASP A 65 -8.27 -2.25 10.46
CA ASP A 65 -8.93 -3.34 11.18
C ASP A 65 -9.95 -2.80 12.19
N MET A 66 -9.56 -1.81 12.99
CA MET A 66 -10.48 -1.13 13.91
C MET A 66 -11.66 -0.47 13.18
N LEU A 67 -11.44 0.16 12.02
CA LEU A 67 -12.50 0.75 11.20
C LEU A 67 -13.51 -0.32 10.73
N LEU A 68 -13.02 -1.48 10.27
CA LEU A 68 -13.83 -2.59 9.77
C LEU A 68 -14.64 -3.30 10.85
N GLN A 69 -14.22 -3.22 12.12
CA GLN A 69 -14.96 -3.75 13.26
C GLN A 69 -16.20 -2.92 13.62
N PHE A 70 -16.34 -1.69 13.12
CA PHE A 70 -17.50 -0.86 13.45
C PHE A 70 -18.79 -1.31 12.75
N PRO A 71 -19.93 -1.42 13.48
CA PRO A 71 -21.20 -1.85 12.91
C PRO A 71 -21.66 -1.00 11.72
N LEU A 72 -21.45 0.32 11.79
CA LEU A 72 -21.81 1.23 10.70
C LEU A 72 -20.97 0.99 9.44
N THR A 73 -19.67 0.68 9.61
CA THR A 73 -18.80 0.31 8.50
C THR A 73 -19.25 -1.00 7.88
N GLN A 74 -19.52 -2.02 8.70
CA GLN A 74 -20.00 -3.33 8.22
C GLN A 74 -21.35 -3.20 7.49
N GLN A 75 -22.27 -2.39 8.02
CA GLN A 75 -23.54 -2.11 7.37
C GLN A 75 -23.35 -1.40 6.04
N ALA A 76 -22.45 -0.41 5.95
CA ALA A 76 -22.15 0.29 4.71
C ALA A 76 -21.54 -0.64 3.65
N LEU A 77 -20.66 -1.55 4.06
CA LEU A 77 -20.03 -2.54 3.17
C LEU A 77 -20.97 -3.66 2.74
N ALA A 78 -21.97 -4.00 3.57
CA ALA A 78 -22.98 -5.02 3.27
C ALA A 78 -24.07 -4.53 2.29
N GLN A 79 -24.10 -3.23 1.96
CA GLN A 79 -25.04 -2.71 0.97
C GLN A 79 -24.74 -3.32 -0.41
N ASP A 80 -25.78 -3.80 -1.08
CA ASP A 80 -25.64 -4.47 -2.39
C ASP A 80 -25.01 -3.54 -3.44
N GLN A 81 -25.25 -2.23 -3.34
CA GLN A 81 -24.62 -1.21 -4.18
C GLN A 81 -23.09 -1.14 -4.01
N GLN A 82 -22.56 -1.51 -2.84
CA GLN A 82 -21.11 -1.51 -2.56
C GLN A 82 -20.46 -2.87 -2.87
N ARG A 83 -21.24 -3.95 -3.05
CA ARG A 83 -20.73 -5.32 -3.20
C ARG A 83 -19.68 -5.46 -4.32
N LYS A 84 -19.96 -4.90 -5.50
CA LYS A 84 -19.02 -4.91 -6.64
C LYS A 84 -17.70 -4.21 -6.29
N SER A 85 -17.77 -3.09 -5.59
CA SER A 85 -16.58 -2.31 -5.21
C SER A 85 -15.79 -2.98 -4.08
N VAL A 86 -16.46 -3.67 -3.15
CA VAL A 86 -15.81 -4.51 -2.14
C VAL A 86 -15.03 -5.64 -2.82
N GLU A 87 -15.65 -6.34 -3.77
CA GLU A 87 -15.02 -7.43 -4.51
C GLU A 87 -13.78 -6.95 -5.28
N GLN A 88 -13.84 -5.77 -5.93
CA GLN A 88 -12.68 -5.16 -6.57
C GLN A 88 -11.51 -4.88 -5.60
N VAL A 89 -11.81 -4.37 -4.41
CA VAL A 89 -10.78 -4.11 -3.39
C VAL A 89 -10.16 -5.43 -2.89
N LEU A 90 -10.98 -6.47 -2.72
CA LEU A 90 -10.51 -7.80 -2.32
C LEU A 90 -9.65 -8.44 -3.41
N ASP A 91 -10.07 -8.39 -4.66
CA ASP A 91 -9.30 -8.86 -5.82
C ASP A 91 -7.93 -8.18 -5.89
N ALA A 92 -7.89 -6.86 -5.74
CA ALA A 92 -6.64 -6.11 -5.73
C ALA A 92 -5.75 -6.50 -4.54
N SER A 93 -6.34 -6.75 -3.38
CA SER A 93 -5.63 -7.21 -2.17
C SER A 93 -5.05 -8.62 -2.33
N LEU A 94 -5.76 -9.53 -3.01
CA LEU A 94 -5.26 -10.86 -3.34
C LEU A 94 -4.07 -10.80 -4.29
N VAL A 95 -4.15 -9.99 -5.34
CA VAL A 95 -3.03 -9.79 -6.28
C VAL A 95 -1.82 -9.20 -5.55
N LEU A 96 -2.01 -8.24 -4.62
CA LEU A 96 -0.93 -7.73 -3.77
C LEU A 96 -0.24 -8.85 -2.98
N LEU A 97 -1.02 -9.77 -2.40
CA LEU A 97 -0.48 -10.89 -1.65
C LEU A 97 0.32 -11.85 -2.55
N ASP A 98 -0.17 -12.14 -3.74
CA ASP A 98 0.51 -12.99 -4.73
C ASP A 98 1.84 -12.38 -5.19
N VAL A 99 1.85 -11.06 -5.45
CA VAL A 99 3.06 -10.32 -5.79
C VAL A 99 4.07 -10.34 -4.62
N CYS A 100 3.60 -10.13 -3.38
CA CYS A 100 4.44 -10.24 -2.19
C CYS A 100 5.05 -11.65 -2.07
N GLY A 101 4.26 -12.70 -2.27
CA GLY A 101 4.71 -14.09 -2.25
C GLY A 101 5.79 -14.35 -3.30
N THR A 102 5.51 -13.98 -4.54
CA THR A 102 6.45 -14.10 -5.66
C THR A 102 7.76 -13.35 -5.40
N ALA A 103 7.67 -12.11 -4.91
CA ALA A 103 8.84 -11.30 -4.58
C ALA A 103 9.67 -11.95 -3.47
N LYS A 104 9.03 -12.39 -2.38
CA LYS A 104 9.69 -13.09 -1.27
C LYS A 104 10.43 -14.34 -1.75
N ASP A 105 9.78 -15.18 -2.55
CA ASP A 105 10.38 -16.43 -3.03
C ASP A 105 11.55 -16.17 -3.97
N ALA A 106 11.43 -15.16 -4.84
CA ALA A 106 12.52 -14.75 -5.73
C ALA A 106 13.71 -14.16 -4.97
N LEU A 107 13.46 -13.40 -3.89
CA LEU A 107 14.49 -12.91 -2.98
C LEU A 107 15.19 -14.04 -2.22
N LEU A 108 14.44 -15.06 -1.78
CA LEU A 108 15.00 -16.26 -1.16
C LEU A 108 15.89 -17.04 -2.12
N GLN A 109 15.49 -17.14 -3.39
CA GLN A 109 16.31 -17.77 -4.44
C GLN A 109 17.65 -17.06 -4.61
N ILE A 110 17.68 -15.72 -4.74
CA ILE A 110 18.94 -14.98 -4.83
C ILE A 110 19.80 -15.21 -3.58
N LYS A 111 19.20 -15.16 -2.39
CA LYS A 111 19.90 -15.40 -1.12
C LYS A 111 20.56 -16.79 -1.09
N GLU A 112 19.89 -17.82 -1.60
CA GLU A 112 20.44 -19.17 -1.72
C GLU A 112 21.60 -19.20 -2.72
N CYS A 113 21.43 -18.66 -3.93
CA CYS A 113 22.51 -18.60 -4.92
C CYS A 113 23.73 -17.80 -4.40
N THR A 114 23.53 -16.73 -3.63
CA THR A 114 24.63 -16.00 -2.98
C THR A 114 25.36 -16.89 -1.96
N LYS A 115 24.64 -17.68 -1.16
CA LYS A 115 25.26 -18.62 -0.20
C LYS A 115 26.03 -19.73 -0.90
N GLU A 116 25.50 -20.28 -2.00
CA GLU A 116 26.19 -21.26 -2.83
C GLU A 116 27.51 -20.69 -3.36
N LEU A 117 27.46 -19.49 -3.96
CA LEU A 117 28.64 -18.81 -4.48
C LEU A 117 29.69 -18.55 -3.39
N GLN A 118 29.27 -18.07 -2.21
CA GLN A 118 30.17 -17.89 -1.07
C GLN A 118 30.76 -19.21 -0.55
N SER A 119 29.99 -20.30 -0.58
CA SER A 119 30.46 -21.62 -0.18
C SER A 119 31.56 -22.12 -1.13
N VAL A 120 31.36 -21.96 -2.45
CA VAL A 120 32.37 -22.28 -3.46
C VAL A 120 33.64 -21.45 -3.25
N LEU A 121 33.51 -20.14 -3.00
CA LEU A 121 34.63 -19.26 -2.67
C LEU A 121 35.41 -19.73 -1.43
N ARG A 122 34.72 -20.12 -0.35
CA ARG A 122 35.36 -20.58 0.89
C ARG A 122 36.08 -21.92 0.74
N ARG A 123 35.54 -22.85 -0.04
CA ARG A 123 36.13 -24.19 -0.27
C ARG A 123 37.33 -24.16 -1.22
N ARG A 124 37.39 -23.14 -2.09
CA ARG A 124 38.40 -23.06 -3.15
C ARG A 124 39.72 -22.46 -2.64
N ARG A 125 40.68 -23.34 -2.33
CA ARG A 125 42.09 -22.98 -2.09
C ARG A 125 42.95 -23.49 -3.26
N GLY A 126 42.90 -22.81 -4.41
CA GLY A 126 43.92 -22.97 -5.47
C GLY A 126 43.49 -23.43 -6.88
N GLU A 127 42.23 -23.80 -7.13
CA GLU A 127 41.79 -24.28 -8.45
C GLU A 127 40.87 -23.24 -9.13
N VAL A 128 41.03 -22.98 -10.43
CA VAL A 128 40.30 -21.93 -11.20
C VAL A 128 39.12 -22.49 -12.01
N GLU A 129 39.08 -23.79 -12.28
CA GLU A 129 38.06 -24.43 -13.11
C GLU A 129 36.68 -24.50 -12.44
N GLY A 130 35.63 -23.96 -13.08
CA GLY A 130 34.22 -24.05 -12.61
C GLY A 130 33.71 -22.89 -11.74
N PHE A 131 34.57 -21.98 -11.27
CA PHE A 131 34.09 -20.78 -10.53
C PHE A 131 33.39 -19.78 -11.46
N GLY A 132 33.92 -19.63 -12.68
CA GLY A 132 33.29 -18.82 -13.72
C GLY A 132 31.86 -19.29 -14.03
N ASP A 133 31.61 -20.60 -13.95
CA ASP A 133 30.29 -21.17 -14.20
C ASP A 133 29.32 -20.91 -13.04
N GLU A 134 29.78 -21.01 -11.79
CA GLU A 134 28.97 -20.66 -10.62
C GLU A 134 28.62 -19.16 -10.58
N VAL A 135 29.57 -18.29 -10.92
CA VAL A 135 29.33 -16.85 -11.08
C VAL A 135 28.29 -16.61 -12.19
N ARG A 136 28.42 -17.30 -13.33
CA ARG A 136 27.48 -17.18 -14.45
C ARG A 136 26.08 -17.66 -14.06
N LYS A 137 25.97 -18.75 -13.30
CA LYS A 137 24.72 -19.28 -12.74
C LYS A 137 24.06 -18.26 -11.81
N TYR A 138 24.82 -17.69 -10.87
CA TYR A 138 24.34 -16.63 -9.97
C TYR A 138 23.82 -15.40 -10.74
N LEU A 139 24.59 -14.90 -11.71
CA LEU A 139 24.20 -13.75 -12.54
C LEU A 139 22.95 -14.04 -13.37
N THR A 140 22.81 -15.26 -13.88
CA THR A 140 21.62 -15.70 -14.63
C THR A 140 20.40 -15.74 -13.72
N SER A 141 20.50 -16.40 -12.56
CA SER A 141 19.41 -16.45 -11.56
C SER A 141 18.99 -15.05 -11.11
N LYS A 142 19.96 -14.18 -10.81
CA LYS A 142 19.69 -12.76 -10.46
C LYS A 142 18.91 -12.03 -11.57
N LYS A 143 19.26 -12.26 -12.83
CA LYS A 143 18.55 -11.67 -13.98
C LYS A 143 17.13 -12.20 -14.11
N GLU A 144 16.93 -13.51 -13.92
CA GLU A 144 15.62 -14.15 -13.97
C GLU A 144 14.70 -13.66 -12.85
N VAL A 145 15.20 -13.59 -11.63
CA VAL A 145 14.46 -13.05 -10.48
C VAL A 145 14.04 -11.61 -10.73
N ARG A 146 14.97 -10.75 -11.18
CA ARG A 146 14.62 -9.35 -11.51
C ARG A 146 13.50 -9.28 -12.54
N LYS A 147 13.55 -10.13 -13.58
CA LYS A 147 12.52 -10.19 -14.61
C LYS A 147 11.17 -10.65 -14.05
N ALA A 148 11.17 -11.67 -13.18
CA ALA A 148 9.95 -12.19 -12.55
C ALA A 148 9.29 -11.13 -11.66
N ILE A 149 10.07 -10.47 -10.80
CA ILE A 149 9.54 -9.42 -9.91
C ILE A 149 9.04 -8.23 -10.75
N SER A 150 9.82 -7.73 -11.71
CA SER A 150 9.37 -6.63 -12.59
C SER A 150 8.11 -6.98 -13.38
N LYS A 151 7.87 -8.25 -13.72
CA LYS A 151 6.63 -8.69 -14.37
C LYS A 151 5.46 -8.62 -13.39
N ALA A 152 5.59 -9.23 -12.20
CA ALA A 152 4.54 -9.23 -11.19
C ALA A 152 4.07 -7.81 -10.82
N PHE A 153 5.00 -6.87 -10.70
CA PHE A 153 4.66 -5.48 -10.40
C PHE A 153 4.02 -4.70 -11.57
N LYS A 154 4.26 -5.10 -12.83
CA LYS A 154 3.52 -4.56 -13.96
C LYS A 154 2.07 -5.01 -13.92
N ASP A 155 1.85 -6.30 -13.69
CA ASP A 155 0.51 -6.89 -13.60
C ASP A 155 -0.28 -6.24 -12.43
N LEU A 156 0.39 -5.95 -11.32
CA LEU A 156 -0.17 -5.22 -10.18
C LEU A 156 -0.53 -3.76 -10.51
N LYS A 157 0.31 -3.05 -11.27
CA LYS A 157 0.04 -1.66 -11.69
C LYS A 157 -1.15 -1.56 -12.63
N ASP A 158 -1.30 -2.53 -13.52
CA ASP A 158 -2.46 -2.60 -14.42
C ASP A 158 -3.77 -2.82 -13.63
N MET A 159 -3.71 -3.60 -12.55
CA MET A 159 -4.82 -3.77 -11.60
C MET A 159 -5.14 -2.51 -10.81
N ASP A 160 -4.13 -1.75 -10.34
CA ASP A 160 -4.35 -0.48 -9.64
C ASP A 160 -5.07 0.55 -10.52
N ASN A 161 -4.66 0.66 -11.79
CA ASN A 161 -5.34 1.53 -12.77
C ASN A 161 -6.83 1.14 -12.93
N LYS A 162 -7.14 -0.16 -12.91
CA LYS A 162 -8.51 -0.67 -12.96
C LYS A 162 -9.28 -0.35 -11.67
N LEU A 163 -8.66 -0.51 -10.50
CA LEU A 163 -9.26 -0.21 -9.20
C LEU A 163 -9.61 1.28 -9.04
N MET A 164 -8.74 2.15 -9.56
CA MET A 164 -8.87 3.61 -9.48
C MET A 164 -9.72 4.22 -10.60
N SER A 165 -10.21 3.41 -11.54
CA SER A 165 -11.18 3.87 -12.54
C SER A 165 -12.49 4.34 -11.86
N LYS A 166 -13.00 5.50 -12.27
CA LYS A 166 -14.18 6.15 -11.69
C LYS A 166 -15.46 5.40 -12.08
N ASP A 167 -15.76 4.31 -11.41
CA ASP A 167 -17.04 3.61 -11.52
C ASP A 167 -17.97 4.14 -10.40
N GLY A 168 -18.75 5.18 -10.68
CA GLY A 168 -19.86 5.64 -9.85
C GLY A 168 -19.54 6.28 -8.48
N GLU A 169 -20.61 6.52 -7.70
CA GLU A 169 -20.56 7.09 -6.35
C GLU A 169 -20.03 6.02 -5.36
N THR A 170 -18.72 6.03 -5.14
CA THR A 170 -18.04 5.07 -4.25
C THR A 170 -18.20 5.53 -2.79
N GLY A 171 -18.66 4.64 -1.90
CA GLY A 171 -18.79 4.96 -0.48
C GLY A 171 -17.46 5.36 0.16
N ALA A 172 -17.51 6.25 1.16
CA ALA A 172 -16.30 6.80 1.81
C ALA A 172 -15.34 5.69 2.30
N VAL A 173 -15.88 4.64 2.93
CA VAL A 173 -15.10 3.49 3.39
C VAL A 173 -14.37 2.79 2.25
N ILE A 174 -15.04 2.55 1.12
CA ILE A 174 -14.42 1.92 -0.04
C ILE A 174 -13.32 2.81 -0.62
N SER A 175 -13.54 4.13 -0.69
CA SER A 175 -12.51 5.07 -1.14
C SER A 175 -11.27 4.98 -0.25
N THR A 176 -11.44 4.94 1.06
CA THR A 176 -10.34 4.74 2.01
C THR A 176 -9.63 3.42 1.78
N LEU A 177 -10.34 2.31 1.62
CA LEU A 177 -9.72 1.00 1.35
C LEU A 177 -8.94 0.97 0.03
N LYS A 178 -9.45 1.61 -1.02
CA LYS A 178 -8.71 1.77 -2.30
C LYS A 178 -7.41 2.54 -2.09
N GLN A 179 -7.42 3.60 -1.28
CA GLN A 179 -6.21 4.35 -0.97
C GLN A 179 -5.20 3.54 -0.15
N VAL A 180 -5.67 2.68 0.77
CA VAL A 180 -4.81 1.75 1.53
C VAL A 180 -4.11 0.78 0.59
N VAL A 181 -4.86 0.16 -0.34
CA VAL A 181 -4.30 -0.73 -1.37
C VAL A 181 -3.23 -0.02 -2.21
N ALA A 182 -3.50 1.20 -2.66
CA ALA A 182 -2.53 2.00 -3.41
C ALA A 182 -1.28 2.37 -2.60
N ALA A 183 -1.45 2.71 -1.31
CA ALA A 183 -0.33 3.01 -0.41
C ALA A 183 0.56 1.78 -0.18
N THR A 184 -0.05 0.61 0.04
CA THR A 184 0.65 -0.68 0.15
C THR A 184 1.45 -0.98 -1.10
N MET A 185 0.86 -0.80 -2.28
CA MET A 185 1.58 -0.98 -3.55
C MET A 185 2.81 -0.07 -3.65
N GLY A 186 2.67 1.20 -3.26
CA GLY A 186 3.78 2.16 -3.24
C GLY A 186 4.93 1.73 -2.33
N VAL A 187 4.62 1.27 -1.11
CA VAL A 187 5.65 0.77 -0.18
C VAL A 187 6.33 -0.49 -0.73
N LEU A 188 5.58 -1.40 -1.35
CA LEU A 188 6.16 -2.62 -1.95
C LEU A 188 7.12 -2.31 -3.10
N LEU A 189 6.82 -1.30 -3.92
CA LEU A 189 7.73 -0.83 -4.97
C LEU A 189 9.05 -0.32 -4.38
N LEU A 190 9.00 0.48 -3.32
CA LEU A 190 10.20 0.98 -2.63
C LEU A 190 11.03 -0.15 -2.02
N VAL A 191 10.38 -1.13 -1.37
CA VAL A 191 11.07 -2.31 -0.80
C VAL A 191 11.77 -3.11 -1.90
N GLN A 192 11.14 -3.25 -3.06
CA GLN A 192 11.75 -3.94 -4.20
C GLN A 192 12.98 -3.19 -4.75
N GLU A 193 12.89 -1.88 -4.92
CA GLU A 193 14.02 -1.06 -5.38
C GLU A 193 15.20 -1.17 -4.40
N ALA A 194 14.93 -1.02 -3.10
CA ALA A 194 15.94 -1.18 -2.06
C ALA A 194 16.56 -2.59 -2.04
N ALA A 195 15.76 -3.64 -2.24
CA ALA A 195 16.27 -5.00 -2.34
C ALA A 195 17.17 -5.16 -3.58
N THR A 196 16.77 -4.60 -4.73
CA THR A 196 17.55 -4.65 -5.97
C THR A 196 18.91 -3.96 -5.81
N ASP A 197 18.93 -2.78 -5.17
CA ASP A 197 20.15 -2.02 -4.87
C ASP A 197 21.07 -2.79 -3.91
N TYR A 198 20.51 -3.40 -2.86
CA TYR A 198 21.26 -4.21 -1.91
C TYR A 198 21.99 -5.38 -2.62
N PHE A 199 21.30 -6.11 -3.50
CA PHE A 199 21.96 -7.17 -4.27
C PHE A 199 22.96 -6.66 -5.31
N GLN A 200 22.90 -5.38 -5.67
CA GLN A 200 23.87 -4.75 -6.56
C GLN A 200 25.14 -4.33 -5.81
N SER A 201 25.02 -4.00 -4.52
CA SER A 201 26.16 -3.65 -3.64
C SER A 201 26.92 -4.84 -3.07
N CYS A 202 26.34 -6.05 -3.04
CA CYS A 202 26.99 -7.25 -2.47
C CYS A 202 27.90 -8.03 -3.45
N LEU A 203 28.36 -7.41 -4.53
CA LEU A 203 29.34 -7.92 -5.49
C LEU A 203 30.50 -6.92 -5.60
#